data_AF-A0A948SWC4-F1
#
_entry.id   AF-A0A948SWC4-F1
#
_cell.length_a   1.000
_cell.length_b   1.000
_cell.length_c   1.000
_cell.angle_alpha   90.00
_cell.angle_beta   90.00
_cell.angle_gamma   90.00
#
_symmetry.space_group_name_H-M   'P 1'
#
loop_
_entity.id
_entity.type
_entity.pdbx_description
1 polymer ?
#
loop_
_entity_poly.entity_id
_entity_poly.type
_entity_poly.pdbx_seq_one_letter_code
_entity_poly.pdbx_strand_id
1 'polypeptide(L)' 'VQHEFLVVKTDIAGGEIPLNEENRFDEDAEGLEVIDEIPEWKPGEIGKLSLELAAGKYQLLCNIAGHYKAGMWREFEVVS' A
#
# COMPACT_ATOMS: atom_id res chain seq x y z
N VAL A 1 -4.04 14.91 -8.97
CA VAL A 1 -2.75 14.23 -8.72
C VAL A 1 -2.90 12.78 -9.14
N GLN A 2 -1.84 12.12 -9.61
CA GLN A 2 -1.89 10.67 -9.92
C GLN A 2 -1.99 9.86 -8.63
N HIS A 3 -2.48 8.63 -8.72
CA HIS A 3 -2.51 7.70 -7.60
C HIS A 3 -2.13 6.31 -8.08
N GLU A 4 -1.61 5.52 -7.16
CA GLU A 4 -1.47 4.07 -7.28
C GLU A 4 -2.16 3.43 -6.06
N PHE A 5 -2.35 2.13 -6.10
CA PHE A 5 -3.03 1.39 -5.04
C PHE A 5 -2.35 0.05 -4.84
N LEU A 6 -1.65 -0.08 -3.72
CA LEU A 6 -0.98 -1.31 -3.32
C LEU A 6 -1.77 -1.97 -2.19
N VAL A 7 -1.80 -3.30 -2.22
CA VAL A 7 -2.25 -4.14 -1.11
C VAL A 7 -1.02 -4.78 -0.50
N VAL A 8 -0.64 -4.34 0.70
CA VAL A 8 0.60 -4.77 1.36
C VAL A 8 0.26 -5.58 2.60
N LYS A 9 0.73 -6.82 2.70
CA LYS A 9 0.63 -7.62 3.92
C LYS A 9 1.77 -7.24 4.85
N THR A 10 1.46 -6.85 6.09
CA THR A 10 2.48 -6.46 7.07
C THR A 10 1.91 -6.40 8.48
N ASP A 11 2.76 -6.68 9.47
CA ASP A 11 2.48 -6.41 10.88
C ASP A 11 2.93 -5.00 11.33
N ILE A 12 3.59 -4.23 10.45
CA ILE A 12 3.95 -2.84 10.72
C ILE A 12 2.66 -2.03 10.86
N ALA A 13 2.61 -1.20 11.91
CA ALA A 13 1.46 -0.36 12.18
C ALA A 13 1.18 0.63 11.03
N GLY A 14 -0.09 0.99 10.89
CA GLY A 14 -0.59 1.90 9.89
C GLY A 14 0.10 3.25 9.95
N GLY A 15 0.66 3.69 8.83
CA GLY A 15 1.42 4.93 8.74
C GLY A 15 2.88 4.84 9.23
N GLU A 16 3.32 3.67 9.69
CA GLU A 16 4.65 3.46 10.27
C GLU A 16 5.58 2.63 9.37
N ILE A 17 5.20 2.34 8.12
CA ILE A 17 6.14 1.70 7.15
C ILE A 17 7.33 2.66 6.93
N PRO A 18 8.58 2.21 7.13
CA PRO A 18 9.76 3.04 6.94
C PRO A 18 9.86 3.59 5.51
N LEU A 19 10.15 4.89 5.40
CA LEU A 19 10.34 5.57 4.12
C LEU A 19 11.81 5.90 3.87
N ASN A 20 12.21 5.83 2.61
CA ASN A 20 13.49 6.30 2.11
C ASN A 20 13.54 7.84 1.99
N GLU A 21 14.68 8.36 1.52
CA GLU A 21 14.89 9.81 1.34
C GLU A 21 13.93 10.46 0.33
N GLU A 22 13.35 9.67 -0.58
CA GLU A 22 12.37 10.10 -1.58
C GLU A 22 10.92 10.08 -1.04
N ASN A 23 10.72 9.77 0.25
CA ASN A 23 9.42 9.58 0.90
C ASN A 23 8.58 8.47 0.24
N ARG A 24 9.24 7.38 -0.16
CA ARG A 24 8.63 6.11 -0.60
C ARG A 24 9.10 5.00 0.33
N PHE A 25 8.30 3.97 0.57
CA PHE A 25 8.83 2.75 1.19
C PHE A 25 9.46 1.86 0.12
N ASP A 26 10.37 1.00 0.57
CA ASP A 26 10.98 -0.04 -0.25
C ASP A 26 10.02 -1.25 -0.31
N GLU A 27 9.51 -1.54 -1.50
CA GLU A 27 8.51 -2.60 -1.74
C GLU A 27 9.07 -4.01 -1.53
N ASP A 28 10.40 -4.15 -1.54
CA ASP A 28 11.13 -5.40 -1.24
C ASP A 28 11.63 -5.44 0.22
N ALA A 29 11.21 -4.50 1.07
CA ALA A 29 11.67 -4.41 2.46
C ALA A 29 11.27 -5.63 3.30
N GLU A 30 12.17 -6.04 4.21
CA GLU A 30 11.83 -7.05 5.23
C GLU A 30 10.65 -6.59 6.11
N GLY A 31 9.76 -7.51 6.44
CA GLY A 31 8.60 -7.25 7.31
C GLY A 31 7.33 -6.81 6.59
N LEU A 32 7.36 -6.72 5.26
CA LEU A 32 6.18 -6.54 4.43
C LEU A 32 6.23 -7.42 3.18
N GLU A 33 5.08 -7.59 2.54
CA GLU A 33 4.92 -8.28 1.27
C GLU A 33 3.90 -7.49 0.43
N VAL A 34 4.32 -6.96 -0.71
CA VAL A 34 3.38 -6.37 -1.68
C VAL A 34 2.66 -7.53 -2.38
N ILE A 35 1.35 -7.66 -2.13
CA ILE A 35 0.54 -8.75 -2.69
C ILE A 35 0.24 -8.48 -4.16
N ASP A 36 -0.23 -7.28 -4.46
CA ASP A 36 -0.50 -6.81 -5.81
C ASP A 36 -0.76 -5.29 -5.78
N GLU A 37 -0.81 -4.70 -6.96
CA GLU A 37 -1.02 -3.28 -7.15
C GLU A 37 -1.85 -2.93 -8.38
N ILE A 38 -2.36 -1.71 -8.37
CA ILE A 38 -2.71 -0.99 -9.59
C ILE A 38 -1.67 0.13 -9.73
N PRO A 39 -0.83 0.12 -10.77
CA PRO A 39 0.21 1.13 -10.96
C PRO A 39 -0.40 2.49 -11.28
N GLU A 40 0.41 3.55 -11.14
CA GLU A 40 0.01 4.95 -11.31
C GLU A 40 -1.02 5.22 -12.43
N TRP A 41 -2.17 5.82 -12.08
CA TRP A 41 -3.22 6.17 -13.04
C TRP A 41 -3.68 7.64 -12.93
N LYS A 42 -4.32 8.12 -13.99
CA LYS A 42 -4.70 9.53 -14.14
C LYS A 42 -5.99 9.85 -13.39
N PRO A 43 -6.18 11.11 -12.96
CA PRO A 43 -7.47 11.57 -12.44
C PRO A 43 -8.63 11.27 -13.40
N GLY A 44 -9.71 10.70 -12.86
CA GLY A 44 -10.90 10.34 -13.63
C GLY A 44 -10.90 8.92 -14.20
N GLU A 45 -9.80 8.17 -14.07
CA GLU A 45 -9.74 6.75 -14.41
C GLU A 45 -10.18 5.87 -13.24
N ILE A 46 -10.67 4.67 -13.56
CA ILE A 46 -11.10 3.68 -12.57
C ILE A 46 -10.24 2.43 -12.74
N GLY A 47 -9.49 2.09 -11.69
CA GLY A 47 -8.82 0.80 -11.54
C GLY A 47 -9.70 -0.23 -10.82
N LYS A 48 -9.48 -1.51 -11.08
CA LYS A 48 -10.08 -2.63 -10.34
C LYS A 48 -9.03 -3.68 -10.06
N LEU A 49 -8.98 -4.14 -8.81
CA LEU A 49 -8.09 -5.21 -8.36
C LEU A 49 -8.93 -6.23 -7.59
N SER A 50 -8.79 -7.51 -7.94
CA SER A 50 -9.49 -8.64 -7.32
C SER A 50 -8.45 -9.62 -6.82
N LEU A 51 -8.45 -9.89 -5.51
CA LEU A 51 -7.45 -10.72 -4.84
C LEU A 51 -8.11 -11.78 -3.98
N GLU A 52 -7.44 -12.93 -3.88
CA GLU A 52 -7.66 -13.89 -2.80
C GLU A 52 -6.60 -13.62 -1.72
N LEU A 53 -7.05 -13.21 -0.54
CA LEU A 53 -6.15 -12.86 0.58
C LEU A 53 -6.18 -13.95 1.64
N ALA A 54 -4.99 -14.34 2.11
CA ALA A 54 -4.86 -15.16 3.31
C ALA A 54 -5.24 -14.36 4.57
N ALA A 55 -5.49 -15.05 5.68
CA ALA A 55 -5.65 -14.38 6.96
C ALA A 55 -4.37 -13.59 7.33
N GLY A 56 -4.55 -12.40 7.90
CA GLY A 56 -3.45 -11.52 8.29
C GLY A 56 -3.81 -10.04 8.25
N LYS A 57 -2.82 -9.20 8.60
CA LYS A 57 -2.92 -7.73 8.59
C LYS A 57 -2.37 -7.15 7.30
N TYR A 58 -3.02 -6.11 6.84
CA TYR A 58 -2.74 -5.48 5.56
C TYR A 58 -2.85 -3.96 5.66
N GLN A 59 -2.12 -3.27 4.78
CA GLN A 59 -2.31 -1.85 4.49
C GLN A 59 -2.70 -1.69 3.01
N LEU A 60 -3.77 -0.96 2.75
CA LEU A 60 -4.08 -0.37 1.45
C LEU A 60 -3.41 1.00 1.40
N LEU A 61 -2.61 1.29 0.39
CA LEU A 61 -1.84 2.54 0.38
C LEU A 61 -1.46 3.03 -1.01
N CYS A 62 -0.85 4.21 -1.05
CA CYS A 62 -0.18 4.78 -2.22
C CYS A 62 1.28 5.09 -1.87
N ASN A 63 2.23 4.52 -2.61
CA ASN A 63 3.68 4.67 -2.45
C ASN A 63 4.30 5.75 -3.37
N ILE A 64 3.48 6.53 -4.08
CA ILE A 64 3.95 7.77 -4.75
C ILE A 64 4.56 8.68 -3.68
N ALA A 65 5.71 9.26 -4.01
CA ALA A 65 6.50 10.09 -3.11
C ALA A 65 5.64 11.06 -2.26
N GLY A 66 5.64 10.82 -0.95
CA GLY A 66 4.95 11.66 0.04
C GLY A 66 3.46 11.35 0.26
N HIS A 67 2.80 10.54 -0.56
CA HIS A 67 1.37 10.23 -0.39
C HIS A 67 1.11 9.38 0.85
N TYR A 68 1.91 8.34 1.09
CA TYR A 68 1.84 7.55 2.33
C TYR A 68 2.03 8.43 3.57
N LYS A 69 3.09 9.24 3.57
CA LYS A 69 3.41 10.21 4.64
C LYS A 69 2.30 11.23 4.89
N ALA A 70 1.54 11.59 3.85
CA ALA A 70 0.39 12.49 3.93
C ALA A 70 -0.89 11.79 4.42
N GLY A 71 -0.84 10.51 4.77
CA GLY A 71 -1.97 9.75 5.32
C GLY A 71 -2.78 8.96 4.30
N MET A 72 -2.24 8.75 3.09
CA MET A 72 -2.88 7.93 2.04
C MET A 72 -2.63 6.44 2.25
N TRP A 73 -3.14 5.93 3.37
CA TRP A 73 -3.09 4.52 3.74
C TRP A 73 -4.29 4.16 4.62
N ARG A 74 -4.68 2.88 4.65
CA ARG A 74 -5.67 2.33 5.59
C ARG A 74 -5.29 0.89 5.94
N GLU A 75 -5.38 0.55 7.21
CA GLU A 75 -5.22 -0.83 7.68
C GLU A 75 -6.53 -1.62 7.52
N PHE A 76 -6.40 -2.92 7.29
CA PHE A 76 -7.48 -3.88 7.47
C PHE A 76 -6.92 -5.25 7.86
N GLU A 77 -7.77 -6.08 8.43
CA GLU A 77 -7.43 -7.46 8.81
C GLU A 77 -8.36 -8.42 8.06
N VAL A 78 -7.76 -9.45 7.47
CA VAL A 78 -8.48 -10.60 6.93
C VAL A 78 -8.51 -11.66 8.01
N VAL A 79 -9.72 -12.00 8.47
CA VAL A 79 -9.97 -13.05 9.45
C VAL A 79 -10.50 -14.32 8.76
N SER A 80 -10.28 -15.48 9.37
CA SER A 80 -10.78 -16.79 8.90
C SER A 80 -12.25 -17.01 9.22
#